data_AF-A0A2V6LEF1-F1
#
_entry.id   AF-A0A2V6LEF1-F1
#
_cell.length_a   1.000
_cell.length_b   1.000
_cell.length_c   1.000
_cell.angle_alpha   90.00
_cell.angle_beta   90.00
_cell.angle_gamma   90.00
#
_symmetry.space_group_name_H-M   'P 1'
#
loop_
_entity.id
_entity.type
_entity.pdbx_description
1 polymer ?
#
loop_
_entity_poly.entity_id
_entity_poly.type
_entity_poly.pdbx_seq_one_letter_code
_entity_poly.pdbx_strand_id
1 'polypeptide(L)' 'MKPRIGVLTSGGDCPGLNAVLRGVVLAAEKLGWEVVGFRDGFEGLLPPGDHVILDRKSING' A
#
# COMPACT_ATOMS: atom_id res chain seq x y z
N MET A 1 -12.37 -12.85 -9.92
CA MET A 1 -11.12 -12.07 -9.82
C MET A 1 -11.31 -11.04 -8.72
N LYS A 2 -10.38 -10.87 -7.78
CA LYS A 2 -10.49 -9.82 -6.74
C LYS A 2 -10.07 -8.47 -7.33
N PRO A 3 -10.82 -7.38 -7.12
CA PRO A 3 -10.34 -6.03 -7.44
C PRO A 3 -9.02 -5.73 -6.71
N ARG A 4 -8.14 -4.96 -7.36
CA ARG A 4 -6.82 -4.59 -6.83
C ARG A 4 -6.67 -3.07 -6.83
N ILE A 5 -6.08 -2.54 -5.77
CA ILE A 5 -5.70 -1.12 -5.67
C ILE A 5 -4.19 -0.99 -5.47
N GLY A 6 -3.58 -0.06 -6.20
CA GLY A 6 -2.18 0.32 -6.04
C GLY A 6 -2.04 1.54 -5.14
N VAL A 7 -1.08 1.53 -4.22
CA VAL A 7 -0.81 2.64 -3.30
C VAL A 7 0.68 2.94 -3.27
N LEU A 8 1.03 4.21 -3.36
CA LEU A 8 2.38 4.71 -3.15
C LEU A 8 2.31 5.99 -2.33
N THR A 9 3.36 6.29 -1.58
CA THR A 9 3.54 7.56 -0.88
C THR A 9 4.63 8.37 -1.60
N SER A 10 4.35 9.63 -1.90
CA SER A 10 5.31 10.54 -2.52
C SER A 10 5.52 11.76 -1.62
N GLY A 11 6.76 12.23 -1.52
CA GLY A 11 7.17 13.30 -0.60
C GLY A 11 7.97 12.77 0.59
N GLY A 12 8.21 13.64 1.57
CA GLY A 12 8.93 13.27 2.80
C GLY A 12 8.06 12.50 3.79
N ASP A 13 8.71 11.82 4.74
CA ASP A 13 8.02 11.12 5.82
C ASP A 13 7.26 12.09 6.73
N CYS A 14 6.00 11.76 6.98
CA CYS A 14 5.10 12.53 7.83
C CYS A 14 4.45 11.61 8.87
N PRO A 15 4.31 12.04 10.13
CA PRO A 15 3.53 11.31 11.12
C PRO A 15 2.09 11.15 10.62
N GLY A 16 1.69 9.90 10.37
CA GLY A 16 0.34 9.55 9.92
C GLY A 16 0.29 8.72 8.63
N LEU A 17 1.36 8.68 7.83
CA LEU A 17 1.37 7.88 6.58
C LEU A 17 1.09 6.40 6.85
N ASN A 18 1.70 5.82 7.89
CA ASN A 18 1.44 4.43 8.28
C ASN A 18 -0.01 4.22 8.76
N ALA A 19 -0.61 5.21 9.42
CA ALA A 19 -2.00 5.14 9.84
C ALA A 19 -2.96 5.18 8.63
N VAL A 20 -2.65 5.98 7.61
CA VAL A 20 -3.40 6.02 6.35
C VAL A 20 -3.28 4.69 5.61
N LEU A 21 -2.07 4.16 5.44
CA LEU A 21 -1.83 2.85 4.82
C LEU A 21 -2.60 1.74 5.55
N ARG A 22 -2.58 1.75 6.88
CA ARG A 22 -3.37 0.83 7.71
C ARG A 22 -4.87 0.96 7.44
N GLY A 23 -5.39 2.19 7.32
CA GLY A 23 -6.78 2.43 6.97
C GLY A 23 -7.16 1.86 5.60
N VAL A 24 -6.29 2.03 4.60
CA VAL A 24 -6.50 1.48 3.25
C VAL A 24 -6.55 -0.04 3.28
N VAL A 25 -5.60 -0.71 3.94
CA VAL A 25 -5.57 -2.18 4.03
C VAL A 25 -6.81 -2.72 4.73
N LEU A 26 -7.22 -2.12 5.86
CA LEU A 26 -8.42 -2.55 6.59
C LEU A 26 -9.72 -2.35 5.79
N ALA A 27 -9.81 -1.28 5.01
CA ALA A 27 -10.98 -1.03 4.14
C ALA A 27 -11.01 -2.03 2.97
N ALA A 28 -9.87 -2.25 2.31
CA ALA A 28 -9.74 -3.22 1.22
C ALA A 28 -10.05 -4.64 1.68
N GLU A 29 -9.57 -5.05 2.85
CA GLU A 29 -9.85 -6.37 3.45
C GLU A 29 -11.37 -6.58 3.61
N LYS A 30 -12.11 -5.59 4.13
CA LYS A 30 -13.58 -5.65 4.27
C LYS A 30 -14.31 -5.78 2.93
N LEU A 31 -13.74 -5.24 1.86
CA LEU A 31 -14.29 -5.31 0.50
C LEU A 31 -13.81 -6.55 -0.27
N GLY A 32 -12.91 -7.35 0.31
CA GLY A 32 -12.29 -8.49 -0.36
C GLY A 32 -11.33 -8.10 -1.49
N TRP A 33 -10.77 -6.89 -1.44
CA TRP A 33 -9.82 -6.35 -2.41
C TRP A 33 -8.38 -6.65 -2.00
N GLU A 34 -7.47 -6.62 -2.97
CA GLU A 34 -6.02 -6.73 -2.72
C GLU A 34 -5.35 -5.36 -2.80
N VAL A 35 -4.41 -5.09 -1.89
CA VAL A 35 -3.63 -3.85 -1.86
C VAL A 35 -2.21 -4.13 -2.31
N VAL A 36 -1.76 -3.41 -3.32
CA VAL A 36 -0.39 -3.43 -3.84
C VAL A 36 0.30 -2.14 -3.42
N GLY A 37 1.30 -2.23 -2.54
CA GLY A 37 2.12 -1.09 -2.13
C GLY A 37 3.39 -0.99 -2.97
N PHE A 38 3.66 0.19 -3.53
CA PHE A 38 4.92 0.46 -4.24
C PHE A 38 5.94 1.12 -3.32
N ARG A 39 7.17 0.62 -3.35
CA ARG A 39 8.28 1.18 -2.55
C ARG A 39 8.84 2.42 -3.23
N ASP A 40 9.44 3.31 -2.43
CA ASP A 40 10.13 4.52 -2.92
C ASP A 40 9.27 5.40 -3.86
N GLY A 41 7.97 5.46 -3.60
CA GLY A 41 7.04 6.31 -4.33
C GLY A 41 6.89 5.91 -5.80
N PHE A 42 7.16 6.85 -6.70
CA PHE A 42 7.06 6.61 -8.14
C PHE A 42 8.15 5.70 -8.68
N GLU A 43 9.32 5.63 -8.02
CA GLU A 43 10.43 4.76 -8.47
C GLU A 43 10.03 3.29 -8.42
N GLY A 44 9.35 2.83 -7.36
CA GLY A 44 8.83 1.45 -7.31
C GLY A 44 7.64 1.19 -8.24
N LEU A 45 6.96 2.21 -8.74
CA LEU A 45 5.91 2.04 -9.75
C LEU A 45 6.50 1.89 -11.16
N LEU A 46 7.58 2.60 -11.47
CA LEU A 46 8.21 2.61 -12.78
C LEU A 46 9.11 1.36 -12.98
N PRO A 47 9.38 0.95 -14.23
CA PRO A 47 10.25 -0.18 -14.52
C PRO A 47 11.65 -0.02 -13.88
N PRO A 48 12.21 -1.06 -13.23
CA PRO A 48 11.77 -2.47 -13.25
C PRO A 48 10.58 -2.82 -12.35
N GLY A 49 10.16 -1.89 -11.49
CA GLY A 49 9.06 -2.03 -10.54
C GLY A 49 9.51 -2.70 -9.23
N ASP A 50 9.07 -2.15 -8.11
CA ASP A 50 9.24 -2.70 -6.76
C ASP A 50 7.94 -2.50 -5.96
N HIS A 51 7.25 -3.61 -5.74
CA HIS A 51 5.96 -3.63 -5.05
C HIS A 51 5.81 -4.84 -4.15
N VAL A 52 4.97 -4.69 -3.13
CA VAL A 52 4.61 -5.73 -2.18
C VAL A 52 3.11 -5.81 -2.02
N ILE A 53 2.61 -6.99 -1.69
CA ILE A 53 1.21 -7.12 -1.24
C ILE A 53 1.16 -6.64 0.21
N LEU A 54 0.27 -5.68 0.47
CA LEU A 54 0.01 -5.17 1.81
C LEU A 54 -1.17 -5.95 2.40
N ASP A 55 -0.89 -6.67 3.48
CA ASP A 55 -1.88 -7.43 4.23
C ASP A 55 -1.90 -7.01 5.71
N ARG A 56 -2.70 -7.71 6.50
CA ARG A 56 -2.85 -7.40 7.92
C ARG A 56 -1.57 -7.59 8.73
N LYS A 57 -0.63 -8.43 8.27
CA LYS A 57 0.69 -8.58 8.89
C LYS A 57 1.59 -7.42 8.54
N SER A 58 1.48 -6.90 7.31
CA SER A 58 2.26 -5.74 6.84
C SER A 58 2.02 -4.45 7.64
N ILE A 59 0.88 -4.34 8.34
CA ILE A 59 0.44 -3.12 9.06
C ILE A 59 0.47 -3.23 10.59
N ASN A 60 1.05 -4.30 11.13
CA ASN A 60 1.15 -4.54 12.58
C ASN A 60 2.51 -4.07 13.15
N GLY A 61 2.83 -2.80 12.91
CA GLY A 61 3.97 -2.10 13.50
C GLY A 61 3.54 -1.10 14.57
#